data_AF-A0A5B7GH59-F1
#
_entry.id   AF-A0A5B7GH59-F1
#
_cell.length_a   1.000
_cell.length_b   1.000
_cell.length_c   1.000
_cell.angle_alpha   90.00
_cell.angle_beta   90.00
_cell.angle_gamma   90.00
#
_symmetry.space_group_name_H-M   'P 1'
#
loop_
_entity.id
_entity.type
_entity.pdbx_description
1 polymer ?
#
loop_
_entity_poly.entity_id
_entity_poly.type
_entity_poly.pdbx_seq_one_letter_code
_entity_poly.pdbx_strand_id
1 'polypeptide(L)'
;MMDVADWRKQLITGTLTSDQIMQLKLKITQKIDWGNRKLGLDLVPRVEGEMVDPDAVSVVELHRVGLGTLAKRKEKRKVLSHHLFFCMRDFSYHLGEDAEVYFSLYDSQKQKFIR
;
A
#
# COMPACT_ATOMS: atom_id res chain seq x y z
N MET A 1 4.30 5.09 15.75
CA MET A 1 5.77 5.23 15.59
C MET A 1 6.47 4.86 16.89
N MET A 2 5.94 5.31 18.04
CA MET A 2 6.32 4.77 19.36
C MET A 2 6.22 3.24 19.45
N ASP A 3 5.25 2.64 18.78
CA ASP A 3 5.05 1.18 18.76
C ASP A 3 6.31 0.39 18.39
N VAL A 4 7.13 0.88 17.45
CA VAL A 4 8.37 0.19 17.03
C VAL A 4 9.43 0.25 18.13
N ALA A 5 9.51 1.37 18.85
CA ALA A 5 10.40 1.53 19.99
C ALA A 5 9.97 0.63 21.16
N ASP A 6 8.67 0.52 21.41
CA ASP A 6 8.11 -0.36 22.45
C ASP A 6 8.36 -1.83 22.12
N TRP A 7 8.17 -2.25 20.87
CA TRP A 7 8.47 -3.63 20.45
C TRP A 7 9.96 -3.92 20.50
N ARG A 8 10.82 -2.95 20.16
CA ARG A 8 12.27 -3.08 20.35
C ARG A 8 12.61 -3.28 21.84
N LYS A 9 11.97 -2.53 22.74
CA LYS A 9 12.15 -2.71 24.18
C LYS A 9 11.77 -4.12 24.61
N GLN A 10 10.65 -4.66 24.13
CA GLN A 10 10.21 -6.04 24.41
C GLN A 10 11.22 -7.09 23.94
N LEU A 11 11.86 -6.90 22.78
CA LEU A 11 12.92 -7.81 22.32
C LEU A 11 14.15 -7.78 23.24
N ILE A 12 14.53 -6.58 23.71
CA ILE A 12 15.71 -6.40 24.56
C ILE A 12 15.48 -6.94 25.98
N THR A 13 14.24 -6.91 26.48
CA THR A 13 13.91 -7.40 27.83
C THR A 13 14.07 -8.91 27.98
N GLY A 14 14.13 -9.68 26.89
CA GLY A 14 14.48 -11.11 26.93
C GLY A 14 13.47 -12.05 27.59
N THR A 15 12.24 -11.59 27.83
CA THR A 15 11.17 -12.38 28.49
C THR A 15 10.31 -13.21 27.53
N LEU A 16 10.66 -13.21 26.23
CA LEU A 16 9.86 -13.81 25.17
C LEU A 16 10.40 -15.19 24.77
N THR A 17 9.51 -16.10 24.39
CA THR A 17 9.89 -17.39 23.78
C THR A 17 10.44 -17.18 22.36
N SER A 18 11.10 -18.20 21.80
CA SER A 18 11.63 -18.17 20.43
C SER A 18 10.55 -17.82 19.40
N ASP A 19 9.38 -18.46 19.50
CA ASP A 19 8.25 -18.20 18.59
C ASP A 19 7.73 -16.76 18.74
N GLN A 20 7.65 -16.26 19.98
CA GLN A 20 7.22 -14.88 20.24
C GLN A 20 8.23 -13.87 19.67
N ILE A 21 9.54 -14.14 19.79
CA ILE A 21 10.60 -13.33 19.20
C ILE A 21 10.46 -13.30 17.69
N MET A 22 10.27 -14.46 17.05
CA MET A 22 10.10 -14.56 15.60
C MET A 22 8.88 -13.75 15.12
N GLN A 23 7.73 -13.91 15.77
CA GLN A 23 6.51 -13.16 15.44
C GLN A 23 6.70 -11.65 15.64
N LEU A 24 7.37 -11.25 16.72
CA LEU A 24 7.62 -9.85 17.01
C LEU A 24 8.60 -9.22 15.99
N LYS A 25 9.67 -9.94 15.60
CA LYS A 25 10.59 -9.52 14.55
C LYS A 25 9.90 -9.35 13.20
N LEU A 26 9.03 -10.29 12.81
CA LEU A 26 8.21 -10.18 11.60
C LEU A 26 7.31 -8.95 11.65
N LYS A 27 6.66 -8.69 12.79
CA LYS A 27 5.79 -7.52 12.98
C LYS A 27 6.57 -6.21 12.90
N ILE A 28 7.72 -6.12 13.55
CA ILE A 28 8.61 -4.95 13.52
C ILE A 28 9.07 -4.67 12.09
N THR A 29 9.62 -5.67 11.41
CA THR A 29 10.18 -5.51 10.07
C THR A 29 9.12 -5.11 9.05
N GLN A 30 7.93 -5.71 9.10
CA GLN A 30 6.79 -5.30 8.26
C GLN A 30 6.41 -3.82 8.46
N LYS A 31 6.43 -3.34 9.72
CA LYS A 31 6.11 -1.95 10.04
C LYS A 31 7.20 -0.99 9.56
N ILE A 32 8.47 -1.37 9.71
CA ILE A 32 9.62 -0.60 9.20
C ILE A 32 9.58 -0.53 7.67
N ASP A 33 9.43 -1.66 6.98
CA ASP A 33 9.38 -1.69 5.52
C ASP A 33 8.19 -0.89 4.98
N TRP A 34 7.04 -0.91 5.68
CA TRP A 34 5.91 -0.04 5.35
C TRP A 34 6.26 1.44 5.50
N GLY A 35 6.95 1.82 6.58
CA GLY A 35 7.45 3.18 6.80
C GLY A 35 8.42 3.61 5.72
N ASN A 36 9.43 2.79 5.41
CA ASN A 36 10.40 3.06 4.36
C ASN A 36 9.73 3.27 3.00
N ARG A 37 8.75 2.42 2.64
CA ARG A 37 7.96 2.62 1.41
C ARG A 37 7.24 3.96 1.38
N LYS A 38 6.61 4.36 2.49
CA LYS A 38 5.87 5.62 2.58
C LYS A 38 6.77 6.85 2.58
N LEU A 39 8.01 6.70 3.05
CA LEU A 39 9.01 7.75 3.06
C LEU A 39 9.88 7.77 1.79
N GLY A 40 9.70 6.82 0.87
CA GLY A 40 10.52 6.70 -0.34
C GLY A 40 11.95 6.22 -0.09
N LEU A 41 12.18 5.52 1.02
CA LEU A 41 13.48 4.95 1.39
C LEU A 41 13.66 3.54 0.83
N ASP A 42 14.92 3.12 0.70
CA ASP A 42 15.27 1.79 0.27
C ASP A 42 14.80 0.70 1.26
N LEU A 43 14.52 -0.47 0.71
CA LEU A 43 14.11 -1.64 1.47
C LEU A 43 15.28 -2.62 1.62
N VAL A 44 15.31 -3.30 2.75
CA VAL A 44 16.33 -4.31 3.05
C VAL A 44 15.81 -5.69 2.64
N PRO A 45 16.56 -6.48 1.84
CA PRO A 45 16.22 -7.88 1.57
C PRO A 45 16.16 -8.69 2.86
N ARG A 46 15.05 -9.40 3.09
CA ARG A 46 14.84 -10.19 4.31
C ARG A 46 14.25 -11.56 4.00
N VAL A 47 14.68 -12.56 4.77
CA VAL A 47 14.09 -13.91 4.81
C VAL A 47 13.66 -14.17 6.26
N GLU A 48 12.38 -14.52 6.45
CA GLU A 48 11.80 -14.79 7.78
C GLU A 48 11.97 -13.66 8.82
N GLY A 49 12.13 -12.42 8.35
CA GLY A 49 12.32 -11.23 9.21
C GLY A 49 13.79 -10.92 9.50
N GLU A 50 14.72 -11.80 9.15
CA GLU A 50 16.15 -11.55 9.24
C GLU A 50 16.69 -10.89 7.98
N MET A 51 17.69 -10.04 8.15
CA MET A 51 18.40 -9.45 7.02
C MET A 51 19.23 -10.53 6.32
N VAL A 52 19.16 -10.57 5.00
CA VAL A 52 20.01 -11.48 4.22
C VAL A 52 21.43 -10.94 4.18
N ASP A 53 22.39 -11.81 4.48
CA ASP A 53 23.81 -11.53 4.31
C ASP A 53 24.20 -11.65 2.83
N PRO A 54 24.67 -10.57 2.18
CA PRO A 54 25.09 -10.60 0.78
C PRO A 54 26.26 -11.55 0.50
N ASP A 55 27.13 -11.81 1.48
CA ASP A 55 28.31 -12.65 1.31
C ASP A 55 27.97 -14.15 1.46
N ALA A 56 26.86 -14.46 2.13
CA ALA A 56 26.37 -15.82 2.31
C ALA A 56 25.47 -16.30 1.16
N VAL A 57 24.99 -15.39 0.30
CA VAL A 57 23.95 -15.66 -0.69
C VAL A 57 24.40 -15.29 -2.09
N SER A 58 24.04 -16.11 -3.09
CA SER A 58 24.39 -15.81 -4.49
C SER A 58 23.72 -14.52 -4.98
N VAL A 59 24.37 -13.81 -5.91
CA VAL A 59 23.82 -12.56 -6.49
C VAL A 59 22.41 -12.76 -7.07
N VAL A 60 22.16 -13.92 -7.69
CA VAL A 60 20.84 -14.25 -8.27
C VAL A 60 19.79 -14.44 -7.17
N GLU A 61 20.14 -15.11 -6.09
CA GLU A 61 19.24 -15.34 -4.96
C GLU A 61 18.96 -14.03 -4.21
N LEU A 62 19.98 -13.22 -3.96
CA LEU A 62 19.83 -11.89 -3.36
C LEU A 62 18.90 -11.00 -4.21
N HIS A 63 19.06 -11.04 -5.54
CA HIS A 63 18.18 -10.33 -6.46
C HIS A 63 16.72 -10.84 -6.37
N ARG A 64 16.50 -12.16 -6.29
CA ARG A 64 15.15 -12.73 -6.12
C ARG A 64 14.51 -12.29 -4.81
N VAL A 65 15.24 -12.31 -3.70
CA VAL A 65 14.75 -11.83 -2.40
C VAL A 65 14.42 -10.34 -2.47
N GLY A 66 15.32 -9.53 -3.06
CA GLY A 66 15.11 -8.11 -3.27
C GLY A 66 13.86 -7.80 -4.08
N LEU A 67 13.65 -8.50 -5.20
CA LEU A 67 12.43 -8.40 -6.00
C LEU A 67 11.18 -8.79 -5.20
N GLY A 68 11.23 -9.84 -4.38
CA GLY A 68 10.13 -10.23 -3.49
C GLY A 68 9.78 -9.14 -2.47
N THR A 69 10.79 -8.50 -1.88
CA THR A 69 10.62 -7.37 -0.97
C THR A 69 10.00 -6.15 -1.67
N LEU A 70 10.43 -5.86 -2.89
CA LEU A 70 9.94 -4.76 -3.71
C LEU A 70 8.56 -5.03 -4.32
N ALA A 71 8.21 -6.28 -4.65
CA ALA A 71 6.92 -6.64 -5.26
C ALA A 71 5.72 -6.41 -4.33
N LYS A 72 5.94 -6.32 -3.01
CA LYS A 72 4.92 -5.87 -2.04
C LYS A 72 4.53 -4.38 -2.18
N ARG A 73 5.10 -3.67 -3.17
CA ARG A 73 4.76 -2.29 -3.59
C ARG A 73 3.40 -2.15 -4.28
N LYS A 74 2.57 -3.21 -4.37
CA LYS A 74 1.14 -3.05 -4.66
C LYS A 74 0.45 -2.40 -3.46
N GLU A 75 0.65 -1.09 -3.32
CA GLU A 75 -0.25 -0.28 -2.52
C GLU A 75 -1.67 -0.55 -3.05
N LYS A 76 -2.54 -1.03 -2.17
CA LYS A 76 -3.98 -0.95 -2.43
C LYS A 76 -4.25 0.51 -2.70
N ARG A 77 -4.55 0.87 -3.95
CA ARG A 77 -4.96 2.22 -4.35
C ARG A 77 -5.92 2.72 -3.28
N LYS A 78 -5.53 3.77 -2.56
CA LYS A 78 -6.44 4.41 -1.60
C LYS A 78 -7.70 4.76 -2.39
N VAL A 79 -8.84 4.22 -1.98
CA VAL A 79 -10.13 4.71 -2.47
C VAL A 79 -10.26 6.10 -1.90
N LEU A 80 -10.01 7.11 -2.74
CA LEU A 80 -10.24 8.49 -2.38
C LEU A 80 -11.73 8.77 -2.61
N SER A 81 -12.46 9.05 -1.54
CA SER A 81 -13.82 9.57 -1.65
C SER A 81 -13.74 11.02 -2.11
N HIS A 82 -14.22 11.28 -3.32
CA HIS A 82 -14.35 12.64 -3.85
C HIS A 82 -15.83 13.00 -3.85
N HIS A 83 -16.16 14.20 -3.37
CA HIS A 83 -17.50 14.76 -3.51
C HIS A 83 -17.57 15.55 -4.81
N LEU A 84 -18.52 15.21 -5.68
CA LEU A 84 -18.80 15.97 -6.90
C LEU A 84 -20.08 16.75 -6.70
N PHE A 85 -20.02 18.07 -6.85
CA PHE A 85 -21.20 18.91 -6.96
C PHE A 85 -21.45 19.24 -8.43
N PHE A 86 -22.65 18.93 -8.91
CA PHE A 86 -23.07 19.20 -10.28
C PHE A 86 -24.42 19.91 -10.27
N CYS A 87 -24.52 21.02 -11.01
CA CYS A 87 -25.74 21.82 -11.10
C CYS A 87 -25.85 22.41 -12.51
N MET A 88 -26.91 22.05 -13.22
CA MET A 88 -27.29 22.68 -14.49
C MET A 88 -28.15 23.92 -14.17
N ARG A 89 -27.66 25.12 -14.48
CA ARG A 89 -28.33 26.39 -14.14
C ARG A 89 -29.25 26.92 -15.22
N ASP A 90 -28.89 26.69 -16.48
CA ASP A 90 -29.69 27.12 -17.62
C ASP A 90 -29.55 26.08 -18.74
N PHE A 91 -30.64 25.91 -19.48
CA PHE A 91 -30.71 25.05 -20.65
C PHE A 91 -31.56 25.79 -21.71
N SER A 92 -30.90 26.69 -22.44
CA SER A 92 -31.54 27.71 -23.28
C SER A 92 -31.93 27.23 -24.69
N TYR A 93 -32.05 25.92 -24.90
CA TYR A 93 -32.38 25.35 -26.20
C TYR A 93 -33.85 24.91 -26.27
N HIS A 94 -34.56 25.29 -27.34
CA HIS A 94 -35.91 24.80 -27.60
C HIS A 94 -35.83 23.35 -28.06
N LEU A 95 -35.87 22.43 -27.09
CA LEU A 95 -36.16 21.04 -27.37
C LEU A 95 -37.65 20.94 -27.77
N GLY A 96 -37.96 20.09 -28.76
CA GLY A 96 -39.34 19.76 -29.09
C GLY A 96 -40.07 19.12 -27.90
N GLU A 97 -41.36 18.85 -28.07
CA GLU A 97 -42.26 18.42 -26.97
C GLU A 97 -41.83 17.12 -26.26
N ASP A 98 -41.01 16.28 -26.91
CA ASP A 98 -40.50 15.02 -26.35
C ASP A 98 -38.97 15.01 -26.26
N ALA A 99 -38.41 15.62 -25.22
CA ALA A 99 -36.98 15.55 -24.97
C ALA A 99 -36.61 15.34 -23.51
N GLU A 100 -35.61 14.49 -23.30
CA GLU A 100 -35.10 14.11 -22.00
C GLU A 100 -33.58 14.35 -21.94
N VAL A 101 -33.10 14.88 -20.81
CA VAL A 101 -31.68 15.15 -20.57
C VAL A 101 -31.17 14.22 -19.47
N TYR A 102 -30.11 13.47 -19.78
CA TYR A 102 -29.48 12.52 -18.87
C TYR A 102 -28.04 12.92 -18.57
N PHE A 103 -27.62 12.72 -17.31
CA PHE A 103 -26.24 12.88 -16.88
C PHE A 103 -25.67 11.55 -16.41
N SER A 104 -24.43 11.26 -16.76
CA SER A 104 -23.73 10.04 -16.34
C SER A 104 -22.25 10.33 -16.16
N LEU A 105 -21.64 9.72 -15.15
CA LEU A 105 -20.20 9.80 -14.95
C LEU A 105 -19.50 8.68 -15.72
N TYR A 106 -18.42 8.99 -16.43
CA TYR A 106 -17.64 7.99 -17.17
C TYR A 106 -16.32 7.69 -16.47
N ASP A 107 -16.04 6.41 -16.21
CA ASP A 107 -14.76 5.94 -15.70
C ASP A 107 -13.86 5.56 -16.88
N SER A 108 -12.90 6.44 -17.22
CA SER A 108 -11.96 6.21 -18.32
C SER A 108 -10.98 5.07 -18.06
N GLN A 109 -10.75 4.67 -16.81
CA GLN A 109 -9.88 3.53 -16.51
C GLN A 109 -10.60 2.22 -16.71
N LYS A 110 -11.89 2.17 -16.40
CA LYS A 110 -12.74 0.97 -16.56
C LYS A 110 -13.50 0.95 -17.88
N GLN A 111 -13.39 2.02 -18.67
CA GLN A 111 -14.08 2.21 -19.94
C GLN A 111 -15.60 1.96 -19.83
N LYS A 112 -16.22 2.51 -18.77
CA LYS A 112 -17.65 2.30 -18.51
C LYS A 112 -18.29 3.47 -17.77
N PHE A 113 -19.59 3.65 -17.95
CA PHE A 113 -20.37 4.59 -17.15
C PHE A 113 -20.54 4.07 -15.71
N ILE A 114 -20.46 4.99 -14.75
CA ILE A 114 -20.75 4.77 -13.34
C ILE A 114 -22.26 4.89 -13.19
N ARG A 115 -22.88 3.83 -12.66
CA ARG A 115 -24.31 3.76 -12.36
C ARG A 115 -24.60 4.26 -10.95
#